data_AF-A0A849Q709-F1
#
_entry.id   AF-A0A849Q709-F1
#
_cell.length_a   1.000
_cell.length_b   1.000
_cell.length_c   1.000
_cell.angle_alpha   90.00
_cell.angle_beta   90.00
_cell.angle_gamma   90.00
#
_symmetry.space_group_name_H-M   'P 1'
#
loop_
_entity.id
_entity.type
_entity.pdbx_description
1 polymer ?
#
loop_
_entity_poly.entity_id
_entity_poly.type
_entity_poly.pdbx_seq_one_letter_code
_entity_poly.pdbx_strand_id
1 'polypeptide(L)'
;MVGLSWRTLSTVGVLLAIAMLALVLAPGSTDATITGDQPPASGDWVILSDTVVSNEAITIKGDLVVKANLTISDTAIRLMPLSDGADMINVTPGGRLVATDTLITSGTASAFGFLVTGEMELEGVIVQRPYLGIRVKTIMDVLIANTTIKDPVDTAILLDGADGTVLRNVMVRADDFQPRMSSSVVVPAANGYAEVELVAPGLVRVLDGAPSIEGLDISINGTLWLDL
;
A
#
# COMPACT_ATOMS: atom_id res chain seq x y z
N MET A 1 56.36 16.16 37.69
CA MET A 1 56.39 16.00 36.22
C MET A 1 55.62 14.74 35.88
N VAL A 2 54.38 14.86 35.40
CA VAL A 2 53.56 13.71 34.99
C VAL A 2 53.62 13.64 33.47
N GLY A 3 54.26 12.60 32.95
CA GLY A 3 54.43 12.39 31.51
C GLY A 3 53.15 11.85 30.90
N LEU A 4 52.43 12.69 30.14
CA LEU A 4 51.40 12.20 29.22
C LEU A 4 52.08 11.35 28.14
N SER A 5 51.74 10.07 28.09
CA SER A 5 52.25 9.16 27.07
C SER A 5 51.62 9.51 25.71
N TRP A 6 52.43 9.50 24.65
CA TRP A 6 52.02 9.88 23.29
C TRP A 6 51.04 8.89 22.65
N ARG A 7 50.66 7.82 23.36
CA ARG A 7 49.75 6.77 22.89
C ARG A 7 48.27 7.04 23.20
N THR A 8 47.94 8.08 23.98
CA THR A 8 46.55 8.47 24.27
C THR A 8 46.02 9.59 23.36
N LEU A 9 46.86 10.22 22.53
CA LEU A 9 46.41 11.26 21.59
C LEU A 9 45.84 10.70 20.28
N SER A 10 46.15 9.46 19.88
CA SER A 10 45.69 8.89 18.60
C SER A 10 44.28 8.31 18.66
N THR A 11 43.84 7.79 19.81
CA THR A 11 42.51 7.20 19.98
C THR A 11 41.40 8.23 20.10
N VAL A 12 41.67 9.40 20.68
CA VAL A 12 40.67 10.48 20.81
C VAL A 12 40.37 11.12 19.44
N GLY A 13 41.36 11.26 18.56
CA GLY A 13 41.18 11.81 17.21
C GLY A 13 40.35 10.90 16.28
N VAL A 14 40.52 9.59 16.37
CA VAL A 14 39.74 8.61 15.57
C VAL A 14 38.29 8.55 16.03
N LEU A 15 38.02 8.62 17.35
CA LEU A 15 36.67 8.69 17.89
C LEU A 15 35.93 9.99 17.49
N LEU A 16 36.63 11.12 17.42
CA LEU A 16 36.02 12.40 16.98
C LEU A 16 35.68 12.39 15.47
N ALA A 17 36.52 11.77 14.64
CA ALA A 17 36.28 11.64 13.20
C ALA A 17 35.10 10.68 12.90
N ILE A 18 34.95 9.60 13.66
CA ILE A 18 33.80 8.68 13.55
C ILE A 18 32.50 9.37 14.01
N ALA A 19 32.54 10.19 15.06
CA ALA A 19 31.38 10.95 15.52
C ALA A 19 30.94 12.05 14.53
N MET A 20 31.88 12.72 13.85
CA MET A 20 31.53 13.67 12.78
C MET A 20 30.99 13.00 11.52
N LEU A 21 31.50 11.80 11.16
CA LEU A 21 30.98 11.05 10.01
C LEU A 21 29.57 10.50 10.28
N ALA A 22 29.26 10.13 11.53
CA ALA A 22 27.91 9.73 11.93
C ALA A 22 26.90 10.88 11.88
N LEU A 23 27.34 12.14 11.99
CA LEU A 23 26.46 13.32 11.91
C LEU A 23 26.07 13.68 10.46
N VAL A 24 26.86 13.23 9.47
CA VAL A 24 26.55 13.41 8.02
C VAL A 24 25.52 12.38 7.54
N LEU A 25 25.27 11.32 8.30
CA LEU A 25 24.29 10.27 7.99
C LEU A 25 22.96 10.45 8.73
N ALA A 26 22.74 11.58 9.41
CA ALA A 26 21.41 11.91 9.89
C ALA A 26 20.50 12.06 8.66
N PRO A 27 19.42 11.26 8.51
CA PRO A 27 18.46 11.49 7.45
C PRO A 27 17.98 12.94 7.60
N GLY A 28 18.25 13.75 6.57
CA GLY A 28 17.77 15.12 6.55
C GLY A 28 16.26 15.07 6.75
N SER A 29 15.73 15.91 7.66
CA SER A 29 14.29 16.11 7.74
C SER A 29 13.83 16.61 6.38
N THR A 30 13.23 15.73 5.60
CA THR A 30 12.58 16.07 4.34
C THR A 30 11.38 16.93 4.69
N ASP A 31 11.32 18.14 4.11
CA ASP A 31 10.22 19.06 4.38
C ASP A 31 8.91 18.46 3.88
N ALA A 32 7.92 18.41 4.78
CA ALA A 32 6.57 17.99 4.45
C ALA A 32 6.00 18.93 3.37
N THR A 33 5.52 18.36 2.27
CA THR A 33 5.15 19.13 1.08
C THR A 33 3.88 18.57 0.44
N ILE A 34 2.93 19.47 0.16
CA ILE A 34 1.78 19.22 -0.71
C ILE A 34 1.73 20.30 -1.80
N THR A 35 1.84 19.91 -3.07
CA THR A 35 1.59 20.79 -4.22
C THR A 35 0.39 20.28 -5.00
N GLY A 36 -0.43 21.16 -5.56
CA GLY A 36 -1.66 20.79 -6.27
C GLY A 36 -2.89 20.89 -5.37
N ASP A 37 -3.81 19.94 -5.49
CA ASP A 37 -5.07 19.95 -4.76
C ASP A 37 -4.86 19.59 -3.29
N GLN A 38 -5.26 20.49 -2.39
CA GLN A 38 -5.08 20.31 -0.95
C GLN A 38 -6.15 19.38 -0.37
N PRO A 39 -5.82 18.50 0.59
CA PRO A 39 -6.82 17.73 1.31
C PRO A 39 -7.77 18.68 2.06
N PRO A 40 -9.10 18.49 1.95
CA PRO A 40 -10.05 19.37 2.63
C PRO A 40 -10.07 19.08 4.13
N ALA A 41 -10.51 20.06 4.93
CA ALA A 41 -10.70 19.86 6.37
C ALA A 41 -11.78 18.80 6.71
N SER A 42 -12.69 18.54 5.77
CA SER A 42 -13.74 17.51 5.83
C SER A 42 -14.30 17.23 4.44
N GLY A 43 -14.81 16.02 4.22
CA GLY A 43 -15.38 15.57 2.95
C GLY A 43 -14.33 14.92 2.04
N ASP A 44 -14.72 14.71 0.79
CA ASP A 44 -13.92 14.00 -0.20
C ASP A 44 -12.73 14.85 -0.66
N TRP A 45 -11.56 14.23 -0.72
CA TRP A 45 -10.41 14.82 -1.38
C TRP A 45 -10.39 14.41 -2.85
N VAL A 46 -10.72 15.37 -3.72
CA VAL A 46 -10.77 15.13 -5.16
C VAL A 46 -9.54 15.73 -5.83
N ILE A 47 -8.76 14.89 -6.51
CA ILE A 47 -7.58 15.29 -7.26
C ILE A 47 -7.99 15.59 -8.70
N LEU A 48 -8.05 16.88 -9.03
CA LEU A 48 -8.41 17.45 -10.33
C LEU A 48 -7.20 17.99 -11.10
N SER A 49 -6.09 18.25 -10.41
CA SER A 49 -4.82 18.72 -10.93
C SER A 49 -3.69 17.79 -10.48
N ASP A 50 -2.57 17.80 -11.20
CA ASP A 50 -1.38 17.05 -10.79
C ASP A 50 -0.96 17.46 -9.38
N THR A 51 -0.99 16.48 -8.48
CA THR A 51 -0.81 16.67 -7.04
C THR A 51 0.33 15.79 -6.56
N VAL A 52 1.23 16.38 -5.78
CA VAL A 52 2.38 15.70 -5.17
C VAL A 52 2.30 15.91 -3.67
N VAL A 53 2.42 14.82 -2.92
CA VAL A 53 2.41 14.78 -1.47
C VAL A 53 3.65 14.02 -1.01
N SER A 54 4.42 14.60 -0.09
CA SER A 54 5.58 13.92 0.47
C SER A 54 5.78 14.25 1.95
N ASN A 55 6.17 13.23 2.73
CA ASN A 55 6.50 13.36 4.16
C ASN A 55 5.36 13.95 5.02
N GLU A 56 4.12 13.65 4.65
CA GLU A 56 2.92 14.20 5.28
C GLU A 56 2.15 13.15 6.08
N ALA A 57 1.29 13.62 6.98
CA ALA A 57 0.28 12.80 7.65
C ALA A 57 -1.11 13.35 7.34
N ILE A 58 -1.79 12.75 6.38
CA ILE A 58 -3.08 13.22 5.87
C ILE A 58 -4.22 12.42 6.50
N THR A 59 -5.24 13.13 6.99
CA THR A 59 -6.50 12.52 7.43
C THR A 59 -7.62 12.94 6.48
N ILE A 60 -8.32 11.97 5.89
CA ILE A 60 -9.42 12.18 4.96
C ILE A 60 -10.72 11.74 5.63
N LYS A 61 -11.75 12.60 5.61
CA LYS A 61 -13.08 12.32 6.19
C LYS A 61 -14.11 12.22 5.07
N GLY A 62 -13.93 11.22 4.21
CA GLY A 62 -14.64 10.99 2.97
C GLY A 62 -13.76 10.19 2.01
N ASP A 63 -14.12 10.22 0.73
CA ASP A 63 -13.37 9.51 -0.31
C ASP A 63 -12.07 10.23 -0.70
N LEU A 64 -11.08 9.45 -1.17
CA LEU A 64 -9.98 9.97 -1.99
C LEU A 64 -10.29 9.66 -3.45
N VAL A 65 -10.63 10.67 -4.25
CA VAL A 65 -11.00 10.49 -5.66
C VAL A 65 -9.92 11.04 -6.57
N VAL A 66 -9.21 10.15 -7.26
CA VAL A 66 -8.11 10.49 -8.17
C VAL A 66 -8.63 10.57 -9.60
N LYS A 67 -8.72 11.79 -10.15
CA LYS A 67 -9.12 12.08 -11.54
C LYS A 67 -7.98 12.61 -12.43
N ALA A 68 -6.93 13.16 -11.82
CA ALA A 68 -5.67 13.53 -12.46
C ALA A 68 -4.51 12.66 -11.93
N ASN A 69 -3.27 13.17 -11.91
CA ASN A 69 -2.14 12.46 -11.32
C ASN A 69 -1.98 12.78 -9.83
N LEU A 70 -1.95 11.76 -8.97
CA LEU A 70 -1.58 11.87 -7.56
C LEU A 70 -0.30 11.06 -7.31
N THR A 71 0.77 11.73 -6.90
CA THR A 71 2.03 11.10 -6.48
C THR A 71 2.23 11.30 -4.98
N ILE A 72 2.41 10.21 -4.24
CA ILE A 72 2.55 10.19 -2.80
C ILE A 72 3.85 9.47 -2.43
N SER A 73 4.69 10.06 -1.59
CA SER A 73 5.88 9.39 -1.05
C SER A 73 6.06 9.60 0.45
N ASP A 74 6.56 8.60 1.16
CA ASP A 74 6.93 8.70 2.59
C ASP A 74 5.80 9.28 3.47
N THR A 75 4.54 8.98 3.13
CA THR A 75 3.37 9.64 3.70
C THR A 75 2.50 8.64 4.46
N ALA A 76 1.74 9.13 5.44
CA ALA A 76 0.67 8.37 6.08
C ALA A 76 -0.69 8.93 5.65
N ILE A 77 -1.46 8.15 4.89
CA ILE A 77 -2.84 8.43 4.53
C ILE A 77 -3.78 7.68 5.49
N ARG A 78 -4.64 8.43 6.17
CA ARG A 78 -5.63 7.88 7.11
C ARG A 78 -7.04 8.25 6.68
N LEU A 79 -7.82 7.28 6.20
CA LEU A 79 -9.25 7.46 5.94
C LEU A 79 -10.05 7.34 7.23
N MET A 80 -11.19 8.03 7.34
CA MET A 80 -12.04 8.03 8.54
C MET A 80 -13.45 7.48 8.26
N PRO A 81 -13.59 6.23 7.78
CA PRO A 81 -14.87 5.66 7.39
C PRO A 81 -15.84 5.57 8.56
N LEU A 82 -17.10 5.90 8.29
CA LEU A 82 -18.21 5.80 9.27
C LEU A 82 -18.75 4.36 9.41
N SER A 83 -18.64 3.55 8.36
CA SER A 83 -18.96 2.12 8.34
C SER A 83 -18.06 1.41 7.34
N ASP A 84 -17.98 0.07 7.41
CA ASP A 84 -17.15 -0.71 6.49
C ASP A 84 -17.52 -0.42 5.02
N GLY A 85 -16.53 -0.04 4.22
CA GLY A 85 -16.68 0.28 2.80
C GLY A 85 -17.38 1.59 2.49
N ALA A 86 -17.66 2.45 3.49
CA ALA A 86 -18.32 3.74 3.27
C ALA A 86 -17.44 4.74 2.52
N ASP A 87 -16.15 4.79 2.89
CA ASP A 87 -15.17 5.68 2.27
C ASP A 87 -14.17 4.83 1.47
N MET A 88 -13.76 5.32 0.31
CA MET A 88 -12.89 4.60 -0.61
C MET A 88 -11.78 5.46 -1.20
N ILE A 89 -10.70 4.78 -1.61
CA ILE A 89 -9.75 5.32 -2.57
C ILE A 89 -10.23 4.92 -3.98
N ASN A 90 -10.61 5.91 -4.77
CA ASN A 90 -11.18 5.77 -6.10
C ASN A 90 -10.23 6.31 -7.16
N VAL A 91 -9.52 5.42 -7.85
CA VAL A 91 -8.73 5.81 -9.03
C VAL A 91 -9.62 5.67 -10.26
N THR A 92 -10.06 6.80 -10.79
CA THR A 92 -11.05 6.85 -11.90
C THR A 92 -10.37 6.73 -13.26
N PRO A 93 -11.09 6.40 -14.35
CA PRO A 93 -10.49 6.35 -15.68
C PRO A 93 -9.86 7.69 -16.06
N GLY A 94 -8.61 7.66 -16.52
CA GLY A 94 -7.81 8.87 -16.81
C GLY A 94 -7.07 9.45 -15.60
N GLY A 95 -7.37 8.99 -14.38
CA GLY A 95 -6.58 9.27 -13.18
C GLY A 95 -5.44 8.26 -13.01
N ARG A 96 -4.37 8.70 -12.33
CA ARG A 96 -3.21 7.88 -12.00
C ARG A 96 -2.79 8.10 -10.55
N LEU A 97 -2.68 7.02 -9.78
CA LEU A 97 -2.16 7.05 -8.41
C LEU A 97 -0.79 6.38 -8.35
N VAL A 98 0.23 7.10 -7.90
CA VAL A 98 1.53 6.54 -7.52
C VAL A 98 1.72 6.73 -6.03
N ALA A 99 1.99 5.65 -5.30
CA ALA A 99 2.35 5.71 -3.89
C ALA A 99 3.59 4.87 -3.62
N THR A 100 4.59 5.50 -2.99
CA THR A 100 5.87 4.86 -2.63
C THR A 100 6.12 5.00 -1.13
N ASP A 101 6.56 3.94 -0.47
CA ASP A 101 6.93 3.93 0.96
C ASP A 101 5.87 4.59 1.87
N THR A 102 4.60 4.34 1.52
CA THR A 102 3.43 5.02 2.10
C THR A 102 2.62 4.05 2.96
N LEU A 103 2.08 4.55 4.08
CA LEU A 103 1.09 3.84 4.89
C LEU A 103 -0.31 4.34 4.55
N ILE A 104 -1.19 3.45 4.11
CA ILE A 104 -2.61 3.72 3.89
C ILE A 104 -3.42 2.91 4.92
N THR A 105 -4.19 3.60 5.77
CA THR A 105 -4.88 2.95 6.88
C THR A 105 -6.24 3.54 7.19
N SER A 106 -7.08 2.78 7.88
CA SER A 106 -8.27 3.34 8.54
C SER A 106 -7.91 3.97 9.89
N GLY A 107 -8.45 5.15 10.15
CA GLY A 107 -8.40 5.83 11.44
C GLY A 107 -9.57 5.51 12.37
N THR A 108 -10.47 4.61 11.98
CA THR A 108 -11.61 4.15 12.78
C THR A 108 -11.64 2.63 12.91
N ALA A 109 -12.62 2.10 13.64
CA ALA A 109 -12.89 0.66 13.66
C ALA A 109 -13.54 0.16 12.36
N SER A 110 -13.91 1.03 11.44
CA SER A 110 -14.48 0.63 10.15
C SER A 110 -13.36 0.49 9.11
N ALA A 111 -13.52 -0.39 8.15
CA ALA A 111 -12.57 -0.60 7.04
C ALA A 111 -12.93 0.28 5.82
N PHE A 112 -11.92 0.67 5.03
CA PHE A 112 -12.10 1.51 3.83
C PHE A 112 -12.00 0.67 2.54
N GLY A 113 -12.64 1.12 1.46
CA GLY A 113 -12.56 0.44 0.16
C GLY A 113 -11.45 0.97 -0.76
N PHE A 114 -11.08 0.20 -1.77
CA PHE A 114 -10.16 0.66 -2.81
C PHE A 114 -10.65 0.16 -4.17
N LEU A 115 -11.00 1.09 -5.06
CA LEU A 115 -11.50 0.80 -6.41
C LEU A 115 -10.59 1.45 -7.46
N VAL A 116 -9.99 0.61 -8.30
CA VAL A 116 -9.05 1.02 -9.35
C VAL A 116 -9.67 0.77 -10.72
N THR A 117 -9.99 1.86 -11.41
CA THR A 117 -10.50 1.88 -12.80
C THR A 117 -9.62 2.72 -13.73
N GLY A 118 -8.59 3.38 -13.19
CA GLY A 118 -7.51 4.08 -13.91
C GLY A 118 -6.16 3.38 -13.74
N GLU A 119 -5.06 4.13 -13.79
CA GLU A 119 -3.70 3.60 -13.60
C GLU A 119 -3.27 3.65 -12.13
N MET A 120 -2.52 2.66 -11.65
CA MET A 120 -2.02 2.67 -10.28
C MET A 120 -0.65 2.02 -10.14
N GLU A 121 0.19 2.60 -9.28
CA GLU A 121 1.49 2.06 -8.90
C GLU A 121 1.64 2.17 -7.38
N LEU A 122 1.71 1.03 -6.70
CA LEU A 122 2.01 0.93 -5.28
C LEU A 122 3.36 0.23 -5.12
N GLU A 123 4.34 0.89 -4.52
CA GLU A 123 5.66 0.31 -4.25
C GLU A 123 6.09 0.53 -2.79
N GLY A 124 6.39 -0.54 -2.06
CA GLY A 124 6.75 -0.41 -0.64
C GLY A 124 5.59 0.04 0.26
N VAL A 125 4.35 -0.11 -0.22
CA VAL A 125 3.16 0.41 0.48
C VAL A 125 2.67 -0.58 1.53
N ILE A 126 2.11 -0.06 2.62
CA ILE A 126 1.32 -0.85 3.57
C ILE A 126 -0.14 -0.39 3.48
N VAL A 127 -1.03 -1.31 3.13
CA VAL A 127 -2.49 -1.08 3.13
C VAL A 127 -3.09 -1.83 4.31
N GLN A 128 -3.57 -1.13 5.32
CA GLN A 128 -4.03 -1.74 6.57
C GLN A 128 -5.53 -1.56 6.79
N ARG A 129 -6.22 -2.66 7.08
CA ARG A 129 -7.66 -2.76 7.34
C ARG A 129 -8.55 -2.34 6.15
N PRO A 130 -8.31 -2.81 4.92
CA PRO A 130 -9.23 -2.56 3.81
C PRO A 130 -10.48 -3.46 3.88
N TYR A 131 -11.60 -2.95 3.37
CA TYR A 131 -12.85 -3.67 3.09
C TYR A 131 -12.93 -3.93 1.60
N LEU A 132 -13.03 -5.20 1.20
CA LEU A 132 -12.86 -5.61 -0.21
C LEU A 132 -11.51 -5.16 -0.82
N GLY A 133 -10.50 -4.95 0.02
CA GLY A 133 -9.11 -4.95 -0.40
C GLY A 133 -8.78 -3.92 -1.46
N ILE A 134 -7.89 -4.31 -2.37
CA ILE A 134 -7.62 -3.61 -3.62
C ILE A 134 -8.42 -4.27 -4.74
N ARG A 135 -9.50 -3.60 -5.19
CA ARG A 135 -10.28 -4.03 -6.34
C ARG A 135 -9.81 -3.36 -7.61
N VAL A 136 -9.21 -4.13 -8.51
CA VAL A 136 -8.78 -3.69 -9.83
C VAL A 136 -9.80 -4.10 -10.87
N LYS A 137 -10.34 -3.10 -11.59
CA LYS A 137 -11.34 -3.27 -12.65
C LYS A 137 -10.99 -2.40 -13.86
N THR A 138 -9.86 -2.72 -14.47
CA THR A 138 -9.32 -1.99 -15.62
C THR A 138 -8.32 -2.85 -16.37
N ILE A 139 -8.20 -2.60 -17.67
CA ILE A 139 -7.14 -3.17 -18.52
C ILE A 139 -5.88 -2.28 -18.55
N MET A 140 -5.91 -1.12 -17.89
CA MET A 140 -4.77 -0.21 -17.78
C MET A 140 -3.68 -0.79 -16.88
N ASP A 141 -2.51 -0.17 -16.91
CA ASP A 141 -1.36 -0.59 -16.13
C ASP A 141 -1.62 -0.40 -14.63
N VAL A 142 -1.51 -1.51 -13.89
CA VAL A 142 -1.58 -1.51 -12.42
C VAL A 142 -0.40 -2.31 -11.88
N LEU A 143 0.48 -1.65 -11.13
CA LEU A 143 1.59 -2.29 -10.45
C LEU A 143 1.34 -2.28 -8.93
N ILE A 144 1.45 -3.44 -8.30
CA ILE A 144 1.48 -3.58 -6.85
C ILE A 144 2.75 -4.36 -6.51
N ALA A 145 3.78 -3.63 -6.08
CA ALA A 145 5.11 -4.16 -5.83
C ALA A 145 5.54 -3.97 -4.38
N ASN A 146 6.23 -4.96 -3.81
CA ASN A 146 6.83 -4.87 -2.47
C ASN A 146 5.84 -4.37 -1.39
N THR A 147 4.57 -4.72 -1.54
CA THR A 147 3.45 -4.13 -0.82
C THR A 147 2.89 -5.13 0.17
N THR A 148 2.52 -4.67 1.37
CA THR A 148 1.85 -5.49 2.38
C THR A 148 0.41 -5.06 2.58
N ILE A 149 -0.54 -5.98 2.42
CA ILE A 149 -1.94 -5.77 2.80
C ILE A 149 -2.19 -6.44 4.15
N LYS A 150 -2.56 -5.67 5.17
CA LYS A 150 -2.73 -6.14 6.55
C LYS A 150 -4.18 -6.08 6.99
N ASP A 151 -4.60 -7.14 7.67
CA ASP A 151 -5.89 -7.28 8.35
C ASP A 151 -7.09 -6.90 7.45
N PRO A 152 -7.16 -7.42 6.21
CA PRO A 152 -8.32 -7.18 5.37
C PRO A 152 -9.57 -7.74 6.06
N VAL A 153 -10.68 -7.02 5.99
CA VAL A 153 -11.96 -7.46 6.58
C VAL A 153 -12.67 -8.48 5.67
N ASP A 154 -12.35 -8.48 4.38
CA ASP A 154 -12.89 -9.39 3.36
C ASP A 154 -11.74 -9.76 2.39
N THR A 155 -12.02 -9.85 1.09
CA THR A 155 -11.05 -10.04 0.00
C THR A 155 -9.96 -8.97 0.10
N ALA A 156 -8.69 -9.36 0.09
CA ALA A 156 -7.53 -8.46 0.14
C ALA A 156 -7.18 -7.90 -1.25
N ILE A 157 -7.31 -8.71 -2.30
CA ILE A 157 -7.08 -8.31 -3.69
C ILE A 157 -8.17 -8.95 -4.56
N LEU A 158 -8.88 -8.13 -5.33
CA LEU A 158 -9.88 -8.58 -6.29
C LEU A 158 -9.53 -8.05 -7.68
N LEU A 159 -9.20 -8.96 -8.59
CA LEU A 159 -8.86 -8.67 -9.97
C LEU A 159 -10.05 -9.06 -10.88
N ASP A 160 -10.64 -8.08 -11.54
CA ASP A 160 -11.89 -8.20 -12.32
C ASP A 160 -11.70 -7.54 -13.70
N GLY A 161 -11.20 -8.29 -14.68
CA GLY A 161 -10.83 -7.78 -16.01
C GLY A 161 -9.48 -7.05 -15.99
N ALA A 162 -8.52 -7.60 -15.25
CA ALA A 162 -7.30 -6.92 -14.81
C ALA A 162 -6.04 -7.25 -15.65
N ASP A 163 -6.17 -7.20 -16.98
CA ASP A 163 -5.10 -7.66 -17.92
C ASP A 163 -3.76 -6.93 -17.77
N GLY A 164 -3.77 -5.63 -17.44
CA GLY A 164 -2.56 -4.82 -17.25
C GLY A 164 -1.97 -4.90 -15.84
N THR A 165 -2.46 -5.81 -14.99
CA THR A 165 -2.06 -5.86 -13.58
C THR A 165 -0.85 -6.75 -13.35
N VAL A 166 0.13 -6.23 -12.60
CA VAL A 166 1.31 -6.94 -12.13
C VAL A 166 1.34 -6.89 -10.61
N LEU A 167 1.33 -8.07 -9.98
CA LEU A 167 1.62 -8.24 -8.57
C LEU A 167 3.05 -8.76 -8.42
N ARG A 168 3.88 -8.07 -7.63
CA ARG A 168 5.28 -8.46 -7.42
C ARG A 168 5.68 -8.35 -5.95
N ASN A 169 6.11 -9.44 -5.31
CA ASN A 169 6.51 -9.45 -3.90
C ASN A 169 5.42 -8.84 -2.99
N VAL A 170 4.19 -9.34 -3.14
CA VAL A 170 3.04 -8.85 -2.38
C VAL A 170 2.78 -9.78 -1.21
N MET A 171 2.64 -9.23 -0.01
CA MET A 171 2.31 -10.00 1.19
C MET A 171 0.91 -9.63 1.68
N VAL A 172 0.01 -10.61 1.77
CA VAL A 172 -1.28 -10.49 2.45
C VAL A 172 -1.16 -11.10 3.84
N ARG A 173 -1.34 -10.29 4.88
CA ARG A 173 -1.30 -10.73 6.28
C ARG A 173 -2.67 -10.52 6.92
N ALA A 174 -3.34 -11.62 7.24
CA ALA A 174 -4.71 -11.63 7.72
C ALA A 174 -4.74 -12.20 9.15
N ASP A 175 -4.22 -11.44 10.12
CA ASP A 175 -4.06 -11.91 11.51
C ASP A 175 -5.32 -11.73 12.35
N ASP A 176 -6.16 -10.76 12.01
CA ASP A 176 -7.49 -10.60 12.62
C ASP A 176 -8.60 -11.25 11.78
N PHE A 177 -8.23 -11.98 10.72
CA PHE A 177 -9.17 -12.51 9.78
C PHE A 177 -9.91 -13.71 10.36
N GLN A 178 -11.19 -13.49 10.67
CA GLN A 178 -12.12 -14.55 11.05
C GLN A 178 -12.73 -15.09 9.76
N PRO A 179 -12.36 -16.29 9.28
CA PRO A 179 -12.94 -16.85 8.07
C PRO A 179 -14.46 -17.01 8.27
N ARG A 180 -15.24 -16.08 7.70
CA ARG A 180 -16.67 -16.30 7.51
C ARG A 180 -16.77 -17.37 6.42
N MET A 181 -16.98 -18.61 6.85
CA MET A 181 -17.03 -19.77 5.96
C MET A 181 -17.94 -19.51 4.76
N SER A 182 -17.33 -19.30 3.59
CA SER A 182 -18.00 -19.50 2.31
C SER A 182 -17.05 -20.26 1.41
N SER A 183 -17.32 -21.55 1.25
CA SER A 183 -16.89 -22.30 0.08
C SER A 183 -17.74 -21.87 -1.11
N SER A 184 -17.14 -21.44 -2.20
CA SER A 184 -17.85 -21.38 -3.48
C SER A 184 -16.94 -21.87 -4.60
N VAL A 185 -17.24 -23.08 -5.06
CA VAL A 185 -16.73 -23.61 -6.32
C VAL A 185 -17.34 -22.81 -7.46
N VAL A 186 -16.51 -22.21 -8.30
CA VAL A 186 -16.91 -21.76 -9.64
C VAL A 186 -16.17 -22.59 -10.68
N VAL A 187 -16.86 -22.78 -11.81
CA VAL A 187 -16.65 -23.77 -12.86
C VAL A 187 -15.94 -23.07 -14.03
N PRO A 188 -14.99 -23.72 -14.71
CA PRO A 188 -13.95 -23.03 -15.47
C PRO A 188 -14.49 -22.32 -16.72
N ALA A 189 -13.95 -21.13 -17.00
CA ALA A 189 -14.06 -20.50 -18.30
C ALA A 189 -13.37 -21.38 -19.36
N ALA A 190 -14.07 -21.64 -20.47
CA ALA A 190 -13.66 -22.53 -21.56
C ALA A 190 -12.37 -22.15 -22.33
N ASN A 191 -11.60 -21.16 -21.85
CA ASN A 191 -10.52 -20.50 -22.60
C ASN A 191 -9.13 -20.51 -21.92
N GLY A 192 -8.88 -21.41 -20.96
CA GLY A 192 -7.51 -21.76 -20.56
C GLY A 192 -6.77 -20.76 -19.66
N TYR A 193 -7.47 -19.84 -18.99
CA TYR A 193 -6.89 -19.03 -17.92
C TYR A 193 -7.18 -19.69 -16.56
N ALA A 194 -6.16 -19.71 -15.71
CA ALA A 194 -6.23 -20.38 -14.42
C ALA A 194 -7.15 -19.59 -13.47
N GLU A 195 -8.31 -20.16 -13.14
CA GLU A 195 -8.97 -19.81 -11.88
C GLU A 195 -8.10 -20.36 -10.76
N VAL A 196 -7.30 -19.48 -10.16
CA VAL A 196 -6.47 -19.82 -9.01
C VAL A 196 -7.26 -19.46 -7.75
N GLU A 197 -8.12 -20.37 -7.31
CA GLU A 197 -8.70 -20.34 -5.97
C GLU A 197 -7.72 -21.01 -4.99
N LEU A 198 -6.74 -20.25 -4.49
CA LEU A 198 -5.74 -20.77 -3.57
C LEU A 198 -6.11 -20.48 -2.10
N VAL A 199 -6.82 -21.46 -1.54
CA VAL A 199 -6.68 -21.98 -0.15
C VAL A 199 -6.55 -20.93 0.95
N ALA A 200 -7.55 -20.07 1.09
CA ALA A 200 -8.07 -19.44 2.31
C ALA A 200 -9.06 -18.35 1.87
N PRO A 201 -10.21 -18.18 2.54
CA PRO A 201 -11.44 -17.69 1.91
C PRO A 201 -11.22 -16.37 1.16
N GLY A 202 -11.20 -16.45 -0.17
CA GLY A 202 -11.28 -15.32 -1.08
C GLY A 202 -10.30 -14.16 -0.85
N LEU A 203 -9.16 -14.34 -0.17
CA LEU A 203 -8.25 -13.22 0.12
C LEU A 203 -7.65 -12.63 -1.16
N VAL A 204 -7.35 -13.47 -2.15
CA VAL A 204 -6.99 -13.03 -3.50
C VAL A 204 -7.93 -13.72 -4.48
N ARG A 205 -8.57 -12.95 -5.35
CA ARG A 205 -9.55 -13.44 -6.32
C ARG A 205 -9.25 -12.86 -7.69
N VAL A 206 -9.17 -13.73 -8.69
CA VAL A 206 -9.09 -13.34 -10.10
C VAL A 206 -10.36 -13.82 -10.77
N LEU A 207 -11.23 -12.90 -11.17
CA LEU A 207 -12.51 -13.19 -11.81
C LEU A 207 -12.40 -13.15 -13.34
N ASP A 208 -11.60 -12.24 -13.88
CA ASP A 208 -11.38 -12.07 -15.31
C ASP A 208 -10.04 -11.34 -15.55
N GLY A 209 -9.51 -11.49 -16.76
CA GLY A 209 -8.23 -10.95 -17.21
C GLY A 209 -7.02 -11.88 -16.98
N ALA A 210 -5.84 -11.43 -17.41
CA ALA A 210 -4.58 -12.16 -17.38
C ALA A 210 -3.47 -11.43 -16.60
N PRO A 211 -3.63 -11.19 -15.28
CA PRO A 211 -2.62 -10.52 -14.48
C PRO A 211 -1.33 -11.34 -14.36
N SER A 212 -0.20 -10.67 -14.25
CA SER A 212 1.08 -11.27 -13.87
C SER A 212 1.21 -11.28 -12.34
N ILE A 213 1.53 -12.44 -11.76
CA ILE A 213 1.69 -12.60 -10.31
C ILE A 213 3.03 -13.28 -10.05
N GLU A 214 3.91 -12.61 -9.31
CA GLU A 214 5.25 -13.06 -8.93
C GLU A 214 5.50 -12.73 -7.45
N GLY A 215 5.84 -13.71 -6.61
CA GLY A 215 6.12 -13.48 -5.18
C GLY A 215 4.89 -13.07 -4.38
N LEU A 216 3.77 -13.79 -4.51
CA LEU A 216 2.59 -13.55 -3.68
C LEU A 216 2.61 -14.44 -2.43
N ASP A 217 2.78 -13.81 -1.27
CA ASP A 217 2.75 -14.45 0.04
C ASP A 217 1.41 -14.22 0.74
N ILE A 218 0.81 -15.28 1.31
CA ILE A 218 -0.39 -15.16 2.14
C ILE A 218 -0.14 -15.77 3.51
N SER A 219 -0.21 -14.95 4.56
CA SER A 219 -0.12 -15.35 5.96
C SER A 219 -1.44 -15.10 6.70
N ILE A 220 -1.90 -16.07 7.48
CA ILE A 220 -3.14 -15.98 8.26
C ILE A 220 -2.84 -16.45 9.68
N ASN A 221 -3.14 -15.59 10.66
CA ASN A 221 -2.83 -15.84 12.07
C ASN A 221 -1.36 -16.25 12.28
N GLY A 222 -0.43 -15.56 11.60
CA GLY A 222 1.01 -15.86 11.62
C GLY A 222 1.45 -17.16 10.95
N THR A 223 0.56 -17.92 10.30
CA THR A 223 0.92 -19.11 9.51
C THR A 223 0.98 -18.73 8.03
N LEU A 224 2.08 -19.05 7.33
CA LEU A 224 2.20 -18.89 5.89
C LEU A 224 1.46 -20.01 5.15
N TRP A 225 0.56 -19.65 4.23
CA TRP A 225 -0.31 -20.56 3.49
C TRP A 225 0.05 -20.69 2.01
N LEU A 226 0.56 -19.62 1.41
CA LEU A 226 0.89 -19.56 -0.01
C LEU A 226 2.14 -18.72 -0.23
N ASP A 227 2.95 -19.17 -1.19
CA ASP A 227 4.16 -18.53 -1.74
C ASP A 227 4.18 -18.94 -3.23
N LEU A 228 4.05 -17.96 -4.14
CA LEU A 228 3.93 -18.15 -5.60
C LEU A 228 5.10 -17.53 -6.37
#